data_AF-A0A9E3U153-F1
#
_entry.id   AF-A0A9E3U153-F1
#
_cell.length_a   1.000
_cell.length_b   1.000
_cell.length_c   1.000
_cell.angle_alpha   90.00
_cell.angle_beta   90.00
_cell.angle_gamma   90.00
#
_symmetry.space_group_name_H-M   'P 1'
#
loop_
_entity.id
_entity.type
_entity.pdbx_description
1 polymer ?
#
loop_
_entity_poly.entity_id
_entity_poly.type
_entity_poly.pdbx_seq_one_letter_code
_entity_poly.pdbx_strand_id
1 'polypeptide(L)'
;MNKPEKSNANSPAGGGQITAVALGLLHGLLWAGVLYGLVFVIPRYTAMFEDFDTQLPTMTLLVVYASRLAVQYWYLFVLAGLAALAIDVALLARLARAGGAGLALGAGALLALAPIVVGIALWYAVFAPLTQLIENLS
;
A
#
# COMPACT_ATOMS: atom_id res chain seq x y z
N MET A 1 -59.70 -7.53 -2.52
CA MET A 1 -58.66 -7.90 -3.49
C MET A 1 -57.46 -7.00 -3.24
N ASN A 2 -56.55 -7.43 -2.37
CA ASN A 2 -55.40 -6.63 -1.97
C ASN A 2 -54.34 -6.69 -3.08
N LYS A 3 -53.92 -5.53 -3.58
CA LYS A 3 -52.79 -5.40 -4.49
C LYS A 3 -51.52 -5.82 -3.72
N PRO A 4 -50.62 -6.63 -4.30
CA PRO A 4 -49.33 -6.87 -3.68
C PRO A 4 -48.56 -5.56 -3.63
N GLU A 5 -48.24 -5.15 -2.41
CA GLU A 5 -47.33 -4.08 -2.09
C GLU A 5 -45.99 -4.41 -2.75
N LYS A 6 -45.60 -3.61 -3.74
CA LYS A 6 -44.24 -3.67 -4.28
C LYS A 6 -43.35 -3.19 -3.14
N SER A 7 -42.78 -4.14 -2.41
CA SER A 7 -41.65 -3.91 -1.52
C SER A 7 -40.60 -3.15 -2.32
N ASN A 8 -40.57 -1.86 -2.10
CA ASN A 8 -39.54 -0.91 -2.45
C ASN A 8 -38.30 -1.28 -1.63
N ALA A 9 -37.72 -2.44 -1.94
CA ALA A 9 -36.36 -2.78 -1.59
C ALA A 9 -35.45 -1.86 -2.39
N ASN A 10 -35.35 -0.61 -1.94
CA ASN A 10 -34.25 0.27 -2.22
C ASN A 10 -33.02 -0.38 -1.60
N SER A 11 -32.47 -1.41 -2.24
CA SER A 11 -31.09 -1.80 -1.97
C SER A 11 -30.27 -0.57 -2.31
N PRO A 12 -29.56 0.06 -1.34
CA PRO A 12 -28.85 1.29 -1.62
C PRO A 12 -27.74 0.95 -2.61
N ALA A 13 -27.98 1.28 -3.88
CA ALA A 13 -27.01 1.14 -4.96
C ALA A 13 -25.69 1.90 -4.67
N GLY A 14 -25.62 2.68 -3.60
CA GLY A 14 -24.42 3.41 -3.15
C GLY A 14 -23.46 2.64 -2.23
N GLY A 15 -23.91 1.62 -1.48
CA GLY A 15 -23.06 1.00 -0.44
C GLY A 15 -21.79 0.34 -0.98
N GLY A 16 -21.96 -0.59 -1.93
CA GLY A 16 -20.83 -1.28 -2.55
C GLY A 16 -19.90 -0.37 -3.35
N GLN A 17 -20.43 0.71 -3.94
CA GLN A 17 -19.63 1.70 -4.66
C GLN A 17 -18.75 2.51 -3.71
N ILE A 18 -19.29 2.98 -2.58
CA ILE A 18 -18.53 3.74 -1.58
C ILE A 18 -17.40 2.88 -1.02
N THR A 19 -17.68 1.63 -0.66
CA THR A 19 -16.65 0.71 -0.15
C THR A 19 -15.58 0.40 -1.19
N ALA A 20 -15.94 0.20 -2.45
CA ALA A 20 -14.97 -0.04 -3.53
C ALA A 20 -14.04 1.16 -3.76
N VAL A 21 -14.58 2.39 -3.72
CA VAL A 21 -13.77 3.62 -3.79
C VAL A 21 -12.87 3.76 -2.56
N ALA A 22 -13.39 3.49 -1.37
CA ALA A 22 -12.61 3.54 -0.13
C ALA A 22 -11.42 2.55 -0.17
N LEU A 23 -11.62 1.34 -0.70
CA LEU A 23 -10.53 0.37 -0.90
C LEU A 23 -9.47 0.87 -1.88
N GLY A 24 -9.87 1.49 -3.00
CA GLY A 24 -8.92 2.10 -3.94
C GLY A 24 -8.09 3.22 -3.29
N LEU A 25 -8.73 4.10 -2.52
CA LEU A 25 -8.03 5.17 -1.78
C LEU A 25 -7.09 4.59 -0.72
N LEU A 26 -7.51 3.55 0.01
CA LEU A 26 -6.68 2.85 0.98
C LEU A 26 -5.44 2.25 0.30
N HIS A 27 -5.61 1.58 -0.85
CA HIS A 27 -4.50 1.03 -1.63
C HIS A 27 -3.46 2.11 -1.99
N GLY A 28 -3.91 3.27 -2.49
CA GLY A 28 -3.02 4.40 -2.78
C GLY A 28 -2.30 4.94 -1.53
N LEU A 29 -3.01 5.07 -0.41
CA LEU A 29 -2.43 5.50 0.87
C LEU A 29 -1.35 4.53 1.36
N LEU A 30 -1.59 3.22 1.25
CA LEU A 30 -0.63 2.20 1.65
C LEU A 30 0.66 2.28 0.83
N TRP A 31 0.57 2.45 -0.49
CA TRP A 31 1.75 2.68 -1.34
C TRP A 31 2.47 3.98 -1.03
N ALA A 32 1.74 5.05 -0.70
CA ALA A 32 2.36 6.30 -0.25
C ALA A 32 3.18 6.09 1.03
N GLY A 33 2.69 5.26 1.97
CA GLY A 33 3.44 4.85 3.16
C GLY A 33 4.72 4.07 2.83
N VAL A 34 4.65 3.13 1.87
CA VAL A 34 5.83 2.39 1.39
C VAL A 34 6.87 3.33 0.78
N LEU A 35 6.42 4.26 -0.09
CA LEU A 35 7.30 5.24 -0.70
C LEU A 35 7.92 6.16 0.34
N TYR A 36 7.14 6.63 1.32
CA TYR A 36 7.65 7.40 2.45
C TYR A 36 8.75 6.64 3.21
N GLY A 37 8.52 5.35 3.48
CA GLY A 37 9.53 4.48 4.09
C GLY A 37 10.83 4.48 3.29
N LEU A 38 10.75 4.21 1.98
CA LEU A 38 11.92 4.18 1.10
C LEU A 38 12.65 5.52 1.00
N VAL A 39 11.93 6.65 1.02
CA VAL A 39 12.53 7.99 0.82
C VAL A 39 13.10 8.58 2.12
N PHE A 40 12.46 8.34 3.26
CA PHE A 40 12.83 9.04 4.51
C PHE A 40 13.33 8.11 5.61
N VAL A 41 12.77 6.90 5.70
CA VAL A 41 13.03 5.99 6.82
C VAL A 41 14.29 5.15 6.54
N ILE A 42 14.36 4.50 5.38
CA ILE A 42 15.49 3.64 5.01
C ILE A 42 16.84 4.40 4.97
N PRO A 43 16.95 5.61 4.39
CA PRO A 43 18.22 6.33 4.39
C PRO A 43 18.74 6.63 5.80
N ARG A 44 17.84 6.99 6.72
CA ARG A 44 18.21 7.26 8.12
C ARG A 44 18.73 6.01 8.81
N TYR A 45 18.10 4.85 8.57
CA TYR A 45 18.60 3.59 9.10
C TYR A 45 19.95 3.21 8.53
N THR A 46 20.16 3.43 7.23
CA THR A 46 21.44 3.15 6.57
C THR A 46 22.58 3.96 7.21
N ALA A 47 22.35 5.25 7.47
CA ALA A 47 23.32 6.11 8.13
C ALA A 47 23.74 5.61 9.53
N MET A 48 22.81 5.05 10.31
CA MET A 48 23.14 4.50 11.62
C MET A 48 24.14 3.32 11.53
N PHE A 49 23.95 2.41 10.57
CA PHE A 49 24.89 1.29 10.40
C PHE A 49 26.27 1.75 9.94
N GLU A 50 26.32 2.79 9.09
CA GLU A 50 27.56 3.45 8.67
C GLU A 50 28.28 4.10 9.87
N ASP A 51 27.56 4.76 10.78
CA ASP A 51 28.12 5.38 11.99
C ASP A 51 28.75 4.38 12.97
N PHE A 52 28.26 3.13 12.99
CA PHE A 52 28.82 2.05 13.83
C PHE A 52 29.94 1.25 13.13
N ASP A 53 30.36 1.66 11.93
CA ASP A 53 31.37 0.98 11.09
C ASP A 53 31.05 -0.52 10.87
N THR A 54 29.74 -0.83 10.77
CA THR A 54 29.22 -2.19 10.61
C THR A 54 28.73 -2.43 9.19
N GLN A 55 28.95 -3.63 8.66
CA GLN A 55 28.43 -4.01 7.35
C GLN A 55 26.93 -4.31 7.41
N LEU A 56 26.18 -3.79 6.44
CA LEU A 56 24.77 -4.08 6.29
C LEU A 56 24.53 -5.54 5.87
N PRO A 57 23.54 -6.23 6.45
CA PRO A 57 23.18 -7.58 5.99
C PRO A 57 22.75 -7.60 4.53
N THR A 58 23.04 -8.71 3.83
CA THR A 58 22.79 -8.85 2.39
C THR A 58 21.33 -8.57 1.98
N MET A 59 20.36 -8.95 2.82
CA MET A 59 18.95 -8.68 2.55
C MET A 59 18.60 -7.19 2.63
N THR A 60 19.28 -6.44 3.51
CA THR A 60 19.11 -4.99 3.66
C THR A 60 19.70 -4.23 2.47
N LEU A 61 20.74 -4.76 1.81
CA LEU A 61 21.32 -4.13 0.62
C LEU A 61 20.32 -3.91 -0.50
N LEU A 62 19.44 -4.89 -0.78
CA LEU A 62 18.40 -4.73 -1.80
C LEU A 62 17.44 -3.59 -1.47
N VAL A 63 17.07 -3.46 -0.20
CA VAL A 63 16.20 -2.38 0.30
C VAL A 63 16.90 -1.02 0.22
N VAL A 64 18.20 -0.97 0.49
CA VAL A 64 19.01 0.25 0.31
C VAL A 64 19.08 0.65 -1.16
N TYR A 65 19.26 -0.29 -2.10
CA TYR A 65 19.21 0.02 -3.53
C TYR A 65 17.84 0.55 -3.96
N ALA A 66 16.75 -0.09 -3.51
CA ALA A 66 15.39 0.39 -3.77
C ALA A 66 15.17 1.80 -3.19
N SER A 67 15.67 2.06 -1.99
CA SER A 67 15.63 3.38 -1.36
C SER A 67 16.40 4.42 -2.17
N ARG A 68 17.61 4.12 -2.65
CA ARG A 68 18.39 5.05 -3.50
C ARG A 68 17.64 5.42 -4.77
N LEU A 69 17.01 4.45 -5.45
CA LEU A 69 16.16 4.72 -6.61
C LEU A 69 14.94 5.57 -6.23
N ALA A 70 14.28 5.25 -5.12
CA ALA A 70 13.12 6.01 -4.64
C ALA A 70 13.50 7.45 -4.28
N VAL A 71 14.62 7.69 -3.61
CA VAL A 71 15.10 9.04 -3.27
C VAL A 71 15.43 9.83 -4.54
N GLN A 72 16.10 9.20 -5.52
CA GLN A 72 16.49 9.87 -6.76
C GLN A 72 15.30 10.22 -7.66
N TYR A 73 14.28 9.35 -7.69
CA TYR A 73 13.17 9.43 -8.64
C TYR A 73 11.79 9.53 -7.99
N TRP A 74 11.71 10.01 -6.74
CA TRP A 74 10.46 10.02 -5.95
C TRP A 74 9.27 10.65 -6.70
N TYR A 75 9.52 11.70 -7.48
CA TYR A 75 8.50 12.41 -8.26
C TYR A 75 7.89 11.53 -9.36
N LEU A 76 8.67 10.62 -9.97
CA LEU A 76 8.16 9.64 -10.93
C LEU A 76 7.26 8.61 -10.24
N PHE A 77 7.66 8.15 -9.06
CA PHE A 77 6.85 7.23 -8.25
C PHE A 77 5.54 7.87 -7.78
N VAL A 78 5.57 9.15 -7.38
CA VAL A 78 4.35 9.91 -7.04
C VAL A 78 3.43 10.03 -8.26
N LEU A 79 3.96 10.43 -9.41
CA LEU A 79 3.16 10.56 -10.63
C LEU A 79 2.54 9.23 -11.06
N ALA A 80 3.34 8.15 -11.05
CA ALA A 80 2.87 6.80 -11.36
C ALA A 80 1.82 6.31 -10.35
N GLY A 81 2.04 6.58 -9.06
CA GLY A 81 1.10 6.23 -7.99
C GLY A 81 -0.24 6.95 -8.12
N LEU A 82 -0.25 8.24 -8.46
CA LEU A 82 -1.47 8.99 -8.71
C LEU A 82 -2.23 8.48 -9.94
N ALA A 83 -1.51 8.14 -11.01
CA ALA A 83 -2.12 7.55 -12.22
C ALA A 83 -2.73 6.17 -11.91
N ALA A 84 -2.00 5.31 -11.20
CA ALA A 84 -2.48 4.00 -10.76
C ALA A 84 -3.71 4.14 -9.85
N LEU A 85 -3.68 5.05 -8.88
CA LEU A 85 -4.81 5.32 -7.99
C LEU A 85 -6.06 5.76 -8.78
N ALA A 86 -5.90 6.65 -9.75
CA ALA A 86 -7.01 7.11 -10.58
C ALA A 86 -7.62 5.95 -11.39
N ILE A 87 -6.77 5.07 -11.95
CA ILE A 87 -7.19 3.88 -12.69
C ILE A 87 -7.93 2.90 -11.76
N ASP A 88 -7.36 2.58 -10.61
CA ASP A 88 -7.95 1.67 -9.62
C ASP A 88 -9.34 2.15 -9.19
N VAL A 89 -9.44 3.42 -8.76
CA VAL A 89 -10.71 4.01 -8.34
C VAL A 89 -11.73 3.99 -9.48
N ALA A 90 -11.33 4.32 -10.71
CA ALA A 90 -12.22 4.31 -11.86
C ALA A 90 -12.72 2.90 -12.19
N LEU A 91 -11.83 1.89 -12.20
CA LEU A 91 -12.16 0.50 -12.49
C LEU A 91 -13.06 -0.11 -11.42
N LEU A 92 -12.70 0.08 -10.14
CA LEU A 92 -13.46 -0.44 -9.01
C LEU A 92 -14.86 0.21 -8.93
N ALA A 93 -14.94 1.53 -9.13
CA ALA A 93 -16.23 2.22 -9.18
C ALA A 93 -17.07 1.76 -10.38
N ARG A 94 -16.48 1.58 -11.56
CA ARG A 94 -17.19 1.11 -12.75
C ARG A 94 -17.72 -0.32 -12.55
N LEU A 95 -16.91 -1.20 -11.99
CA LEU A 95 -17.31 -2.59 -11.71
C LEU A 95 -18.44 -2.67 -10.69
N ALA A 96 -18.35 -1.89 -9.60
CA ALA A 96 -19.41 -1.81 -8.60
C ALA A 96 -20.72 -1.28 -9.20
N ARG A 97 -20.65 -0.25 -10.06
CA ARG A 97 -21.82 0.32 -10.75
C ARG A 97 -22.45 -0.62 -11.77
N ALA A 98 -21.68 -1.55 -12.35
CA ALA A 98 -22.16 -2.53 -13.30
C ALA A 98 -22.86 -3.75 -12.63
N GLY A 99 -23.12 -3.68 -11.33
CA GLY A 99 -23.71 -4.79 -10.54
C GLY A 99 -22.68 -5.78 -10.01
N GLY A 100 -21.39 -5.59 -10.31
CA GLY A 100 -20.28 -6.44 -9.86
C GLY A 100 -19.72 -6.07 -8.49
N ALA A 101 -20.55 -5.65 -7.53
CA ALA A 101 -20.09 -5.10 -6.25
C ALA A 101 -19.18 -6.08 -5.47
N GLY A 102 -19.53 -7.38 -5.41
CA GLY A 102 -18.69 -8.38 -4.75
C GLY A 102 -17.31 -8.55 -5.39
N LEU A 103 -17.24 -8.49 -6.74
CA LEU A 103 -15.98 -8.56 -7.46
C LEU A 103 -15.13 -7.30 -7.26
N ALA A 104 -15.74 -6.12 -7.22
CA ALA A 104 -15.05 -4.88 -6.92
C ALA A 104 -14.45 -4.89 -5.51
N LEU A 105 -15.18 -5.41 -4.51
CA LEU A 105 -14.67 -5.57 -3.16
C LEU A 105 -13.50 -6.55 -3.10
N GLY A 106 -13.66 -7.73 -3.71
CA GLY A 106 -12.61 -8.75 -3.77
C GLY A 106 -11.34 -8.22 -4.45
N ALA A 107 -11.48 -7.56 -5.60
CA ALA A 107 -10.36 -6.95 -6.32
C ALA A 107 -9.68 -5.84 -5.51
N GLY A 108 -10.46 -4.92 -4.92
CA GLY A 108 -9.92 -3.85 -4.09
C GLY A 108 -9.16 -4.36 -2.86
N ALA A 109 -9.69 -5.40 -2.19
CA ALA A 109 -9.03 -6.03 -1.06
C ALA A 109 -7.73 -6.73 -1.48
N LEU A 110 -7.74 -7.46 -2.60
CA LEU A 110 -6.54 -8.12 -3.12
C LEU A 110 -5.45 -7.11 -3.51
N LEU A 111 -5.80 -5.99 -4.14
CA LEU A 111 -4.87 -4.92 -4.47
C LEU A 111 -4.21 -4.36 -3.21
N ALA A 112 -4.98 -4.13 -2.14
CA ALA A 112 -4.46 -3.62 -0.87
C ALA A 112 -3.44 -4.55 -0.19
N LEU A 113 -3.46 -5.87 -0.48
CA LEU A 113 -2.47 -6.81 0.09
C LEU A 113 -1.05 -6.53 -0.40
N ALA A 114 -0.88 -6.09 -1.65
CA ALA A 114 0.45 -5.88 -2.23
C ALA A 114 1.31 -4.86 -1.45
N PRO A 115 0.86 -3.60 -1.21
CA PRO A 115 1.65 -2.66 -0.43
C PRO A 115 1.80 -3.07 1.04
N ILE A 116 0.87 -3.85 1.59
CA ILE A 116 1.01 -4.39 2.95
C ILE A 116 2.15 -5.39 3.01
N VAL A 117 2.18 -6.37 2.10
CA VAL A 117 3.25 -7.38 2.03
C VAL A 117 4.60 -6.70 1.81
N VAL A 118 4.67 -5.74 0.89
CA VAL A 118 5.91 -4.97 0.64
C VAL A 118 6.30 -4.15 1.87
N GLY A 119 5.37 -3.46 2.51
CA GLY A 119 5.63 -2.69 3.73
C GLY A 119 6.15 -3.55 4.88
N ILE A 120 5.55 -4.73 5.09
CA ILE A 120 6.01 -5.71 6.09
C ILE A 120 7.40 -6.22 5.74
N ALA A 121 7.67 -6.54 4.47
CA ALA A 121 8.99 -6.99 4.04
C ALA A 121 10.06 -5.92 4.26
N LEU A 122 9.76 -4.65 3.94
CA LEU A 122 10.65 -3.51 4.20
C LEU A 122 10.91 -3.33 5.70
N TRP A 123 9.86 -3.39 6.51
CA TRP A 123 9.97 -3.31 7.97
C TRP A 123 10.88 -4.42 8.50
N TYR A 124 10.63 -5.67 8.12
CA TYR A 124 11.39 -6.81 8.59
C TYR A 124 12.87 -6.74 8.16
N ALA A 125 13.13 -6.37 6.90
CA ALA A 125 14.48 -6.27 6.34
C ALA A 125 15.37 -5.22 7.00
N VAL A 126 14.77 -4.28 7.73
CA VAL A 126 15.46 -3.19 8.43
C VAL A 126 15.49 -3.44 9.92
N PHE A 127 14.35 -3.83 10.51
CA PHE A 127 14.21 -3.96 11.95
C PHE A 127 14.94 -5.18 12.51
N ALA A 128 14.92 -6.32 11.82
CA ALA A 128 15.62 -7.52 12.30
C ALA A 128 17.14 -7.32 12.43
N PRO A 129 17.84 -6.70 11.46
CA PRO A 129 19.24 -6.31 11.64
C PRO A 129 19.49 -5.34 12.79
N LEU A 130 18.60 -4.36 12.98
CA LEU A 130 18.76 -3.34 14.02
C LEU A 130 18.67 -3.92 15.42
N THR A 131 17.74 -4.86 15.65
CA THR A 131 17.64 -5.53 16.95
C THR A 131 18.90 -6.33 17.27
N GLN A 132 19.48 -7.01 16.27
CA GLN A 132 20.74 -7.74 16.44
C GLN A 132 21.90 -6.78 16.74
N LEU A 133 21.94 -5.62 16.09
CA LEU A 133 22.95 -4.60 16.35
C LEU A 133 22.85 -4.10 17.80
N ILE A 134 21.65 -3.78 18.29
CA ILE A 134 21.42 -3.29 19.66
C ILE A 134 21.82 -4.35 20.69
N GLU A 135 21.42 -5.61 20.49
CA GLU A 135 21.77 -6.72 21.39
C GLU A 135 23.28 -6.97 21.45
N ASN A 136 24.00 -6.79 20.33
CA ASN A 136 25.47 -6.94 20.30
C ASN A 136 26.21 -5.77 20.95
N LEU A 137 25.57 -4.61 21.12
CA LEU A 137 26.15 -3.41 21.72
C LEU A 137 25.81 -3.25 23.21
N SER A 138 24.88 -4.04 23.75
CA SER A 138 24.47 -4.07 25.17
C SER A 138 25.26 -5.07 25.99
#